data_AF-A0A8S3EPY6-F1
#
_entry.id   AF-A0A8S3EPY6-F1
#
_cell.length_a   1.000
_cell.length_b   1.000
_cell.length_c   1.000
_cell.angle_alpha   90.00
_cell.angle_beta   90.00
_cell.angle_gamma   90.00
#
_symmetry.space_group_name_H-M   'P 1'
#
loop_
_entity.id
_entity.type
_entity.pdbx_description
1 polymer ?
#
loop_
_entity_poly.entity_id
_entity_poly.type
_entity_poly.pdbx_seq_one_letter_code
_entity_poly.pdbx_strand_id
1 'polypeptide(L)'
;PIPRIDDTLDALEEAKFISTIHLRSGYWQVQMDPKSQALTSFIRHKGLYEFKAMPYGLLNAPATFQRLMDIVLSIKNTPNFQCPFTLTVDACVYGLGAVLAQEYNGEKFVIVYASRILPSAERNYSSTEREALAIVWATKHFHPYFERMEIFIRTDCQALQWLKESKDVTERLGRWAMHLAAFQIKKIKYRPGATNTNSDPLWRYPQEESS
;
A
#
# COMPACT_ATOMS: atom_id res chain seq x y z
N PRO A 1 17.61 -8.15 12.87
CA PRO A 1 19.09 -8.11 12.72
C PRO A 1 19.39 -7.68 11.30
N ILE A 2 20.42 -6.85 11.08
CA ILE A 2 20.77 -6.46 9.70
C ILE A 2 21.37 -7.69 9.01
N PRO A 3 20.86 -8.12 7.85
CA PRO A 3 21.41 -9.28 7.13
C PRO A 3 22.85 -8.99 6.71
N ARG A 4 23.67 -10.04 6.60
CA ARG A 4 25.04 -9.90 6.13
C ARG A 4 25.03 -9.56 4.65
N ILE A 5 25.98 -8.73 4.21
CA ILE A 5 26.05 -8.29 2.81
C ILE A 5 26.19 -9.49 1.87
N ASP A 6 27.00 -10.48 2.26
CA ASP A 6 27.21 -11.72 1.50
C ASP A 6 25.86 -12.43 1.22
N ASP A 7 25.03 -12.65 2.26
CA ASP A 7 23.71 -13.28 2.12
C ASP A 7 22.76 -12.50 1.19
N THR A 8 22.85 -11.17 1.20
CA THR A 8 22.01 -10.32 0.33
C THR A 8 22.47 -10.32 -1.13
N LEU A 9 23.76 -10.50 -1.38
CA LEU A 9 24.33 -10.56 -2.73
C LEU A 9 24.05 -11.92 -3.37
N ASP A 10 24.16 -13.00 -2.60
CA ASP A 10 23.81 -14.36 -3.04
C ASP A 10 22.34 -14.44 -3.47
N ALA A 11 21.43 -13.78 -2.73
CA ALA A 11 20.01 -13.71 -3.08
C ALA A 11 19.72 -12.94 -4.38
N LEU A 12 20.65 -12.08 -4.83
CA LEU A 12 20.53 -11.29 -6.05
C LEU A 12 21.20 -11.96 -7.27
N GLU A 13 21.99 -13.01 -7.08
CA GLU A 13 22.81 -13.63 -8.13
C GLU A 13 21.98 -14.18 -9.30
N GLU A 14 20.77 -14.70 -9.02
CA GLU A 14 19.86 -15.23 -10.05
C GLU A 14 19.00 -14.16 -10.73
N ALA A 15 19.05 -12.89 -10.27
CA ALA A 15 18.17 -11.84 -10.75
C ALA A 15 18.60 -11.30 -12.13
N LYS A 16 17.74 -11.48 -13.14
CA LYS A 16 17.99 -10.97 -14.50
C LYS A 16 17.89 -9.44 -14.62
N PHE A 17 17.13 -8.81 -13.72
CA PHE A 17 16.96 -7.36 -13.66
C PHE A 17 16.90 -6.92 -12.20
N ILE A 18 17.68 -5.88 -11.87
CA ILE A 18 17.72 -5.29 -10.53
C ILE A 18 17.20 -3.85 -10.64
N SER A 19 16.31 -3.47 -9.75
CA SER A 19 15.78 -2.11 -9.65
C SER A 19 16.02 -1.55 -8.26
N THR A 20 16.60 -0.36 -8.18
CA THR A 20 16.88 0.32 -6.91
C THR A 20 15.76 1.30 -6.59
N ILE A 21 15.13 1.14 -5.43
CA ILE A 21 14.10 2.07 -4.93
C ILE A 21 14.71 2.94 -3.84
N HIS A 22 14.79 4.26 -4.07
CA HIS A 22 15.29 5.21 -3.09
C HIS A 22 14.15 5.82 -2.28
N LEU A 23 14.11 5.53 -0.97
CA LEU A 23 13.21 6.17 -0.03
C LEU A 23 13.81 7.50 0.43
N ARG A 24 13.45 8.60 -0.26
CA ARG A 24 13.86 9.95 0.14
C ARG A 24 13.44 10.21 1.58
N SER A 25 14.39 10.62 2.42
CA SER A 25 14.13 10.94 3.83
C SER A 25 13.46 9.81 4.61
N GLY A 26 13.77 8.53 4.30
CA GLY A 26 13.05 7.37 4.83
C GLY A 26 12.91 7.33 6.36
N TYR A 27 13.91 7.81 7.12
CA TYR A 27 13.82 7.85 8.58
C TYR A 27 12.75 8.83 9.09
N TRP A 28 12.52 9.94 8.39
CA TRP A 28 11.49 10.92 8.76
C TRP A 28 10.06 10.39 8.62
N GLN A 29 9.89 9.23 7.98
CA GLN A 29 8.60 8.55 7.89
C GLN A 29 8.33 7.66 9.11
N VAL A 30 9.35 7.35 9.91
CA VAL A 30 9.22 6.54 11.12
C VAL A 30 8.95 7.47 12.30
N GLN A 31 7.82 7.27 12.98
CA GLN A 31 7.50 8.06 14.16
C GLN A 31 8.40 7.69 15.34
N MET A 32 8.76 8.69 16.15
CA MET A 32 9.45 8.46 17.40
C MET A 32 8.47 7.99 18.47
N ASP A 33 8.85 6.94 19.20
CA ASP A 33 8.13 6.50 20.40
C ASP A 33 7.95 7.67 21.37
N PRO A 34 6.72 7.98 21.83
CA PRO A 34 6.44 9.15 22.68
C PRO A 34 7.33 9.24 23.92
N LYS A 35 7.68 8.10 24.53
CA LYS A 35 8.56 8.05 25.72
C LYS A 35 10.00 8.41 25.40
N SER A 36 10.41 8.20 24.15
CA SER A 36 11.77 8.42 23.65
C SER A 36 11.95 9.78 22.97
N GLN A 37 10.88 10.55 22.71
CA GLN A 37 10.95 11.87 22.05
C GLN A 37 11.78 12.87 22.85
N ALA A 38 11.59 12.93 24.17
CA ALA A 38 12.33 13.84 25.05
C ALA A 38 13.86 13.63 25.01
N LEU A 39 14.31 12.40 24.74
CA LEU A 39 15.74 12.05 24.61
C LEU A 39 16.36 12.59 23.31
N THR A 40 15.53 12.96 22.34
CA THR A 40 15.96 13.56 21.07
C THR A 40 15.90 15.07 21.07
N SER A 41 15.76 15.68 22.25
CA SER A 41 15.65 17.12 22.37
C SER A 41 16.95 17.84 21.99
N PHE A 42 16.82 18.98 21.31
CA PHE A 42 17.93 19.84 20.89
C PHE A 42 17.57 21.31 21.13
N ILE A 43 18.59 22.12 21.42
CA ILE A 43 18.42 23.54 21.71
C ILE A 43 18.59 24.34 20.42
N ARG A 44 17.63 25.22 20.17
CA ARG A 44 17.73 26.30 19.18
C ARG A 44 17.85 27.63 19.91
N HIS A 45 18.33 28.66 19.20
CA HIS A 45 18.42 30.06 19.69
C HIS A 45 17.14 30.63 20.33
N LYS A 46 15.96 30.01 20.12
CA LYS A 46 14.65 30.44 20.63
C LYS A 46 13.91 29.40 21.48
N GLY A 47 14.52 28.26 21.80
CA GLY A 47 13.87 27.27 22.67
C GLY A 47 14.37 25.84 22.49
N LEU A 48 13.81 24.95 23.31
CA LEU A 48 14.02 23.51 23.25
C LEU A 48 13.03 22.89 22.25
N TYR A 49 13.54 22.07 21.34
CA TYR A 49 12.75 21.33 20.36
C TYR A 49 13.02 19.84 20.50
N GLU A 50 12.06 19.00 20.15
CA GLU A 50 12.18 17.54 20.15
C GLU A 50 11.73 16.98 18.81
N PHE A 51 12.28 15.82 18.42
CA PHE A 51 11.91 15.18 17.17
C PHE A 51 10.68 14.29 17.34
N LYS A 52 9.64 14.55 16.55
CA LYS A 52 8.44 13.70 16.46
C LYS A 52 8.61 12.51 15.52
N ALA A 53 9.56 12.59 14.60
CA ALA A 53 9.92 11.56 13.65
C ALA A 53 11.41 11.26 13.75
N MET A 54 11.82 10.04 13.40
CA MET A 54 13.16 9.53 13.64
C MET A 54 14.22 10.39 12.92
N PRO A 55 15.05 11.14 13.66
CA PRO A 55 16.07 11.97 13.06
C PRO A 55 17.25 11.13 12.57
N TYR A 56 17.99 11.68 11.62
CA TYR A 56 19.30 11.14 11.24
C TYR A 56 20.29 11.22 12.42
N GLY A 57 21.12 10.20 12.57
CA GLY A 57 22.19 10.16 13.58
C GLY A 57 21.88 9.34 14.83
N LEU A 58 20.67 8.80 15.01
CA LEU A 58 20.39 7.86 16.08
C LEU A 58 21.08 6.50 15.81
N LEU A 59 21.79 5.98 16.81
CA LEU A 59 22.51 4.71 16.73
C LEU A 59 21.62 3.54 16.26
N ASN A 60 20.39 3.50 16.76
CA ASN A 60 19.45 2.41 16.47
C ASN A 60 18.55 2.69 15.25
N ALA A 61 18.65 3.86 14.60
CA ALA A 61 17.78 4.20 13.47
C ALA A 61 17.89 3.21 12.29
N PRO A 62 19.09 2.77 11.85
CA PRO A 62 19.20 1.79 10.79
C PRO A 62 18.56 0.45 11.15
N ALA A 63 18.71 -0.01 12.40
CA ALA A 63 18.14 -1.28 12.85
C ALA A 63 16.61 -1.21 12.96
N THR A 64 16.06 -0.12 13.49
CA THR A 64 14.60 0.12 13.55
C THR A 64 14.01 0.21 12.15
N PHE A 65 14.68 0.94 11.25
CA PHE A 65 14.26 1.05 9.86
C PHE A 65 14.35 -0.29 9.12
N GLN A 66 15.42 -1.06 9.33
CA GLN A 66 15.54 -2.41 8.77
C GLN A 66 14.41 -3.31 9.25
N ARG A 67 14.05 -3.29 10.54
CA ARG A 67 12.91 -4.08 11.05
C ARG A 67 11.59 -3.66 10.44
N LEU A 68 11.39 -2.35 10.24
CA LEU A 68 10.21 -1.84 9.53
C LEU A 68 10.22 -2.32 8.07
N MET A 69 11.36 -2.26 7.39
CA MET A 69 11.51 -2.77 6.03
C MET A 69 11.32 -4.27 5.96
N ASP A 70 11.81 -5.03 6.94
CA ASP A 70 11.55 -6.46 7.05
C ASP A 70 10.05 -6.69 7.20
N ILE A 71 9.30 -5.89 7.96
CA ILE A 71 7.83 -6.04 8.04
C ILE A 71 7.17 -5.68 6.70
N VAL A 72 7.49 -4.52 6.14
CA VAL A 72 6.89 -3.99 4.89
C VAL A 72 7.22 -4.87 3.69
N LEU A 73 8.43 -5.40 3.62
CA LEU A 73 8.96 -6.23 2.54
C LEU A 73 8.99 -7.71 2.91
N SER A 74 8.53 -8.12 4.10
CA SER A 74 8.40 -9.55 4.44
C SER A 74 7.31 -10.16 3.57
N ILE A 75 7.76 -10.70 2.45
CA ILE A 75 7.09 -11.73 1.67
C ILE A 75 7.17 -13.04 2.48
N LYS A 76 6.85 -13.02 3.78
CA LYS A 76 6.62 -14.22 4.60
C LYS A 76 5.23 -14.82 4.35
N ASN A 77 4.42 -14.15 3.54
CA ASN A 77 3.09 -14.60 3.17
C ASN A 77 3.17 -15.28 1.82
N THR A 78 3.57 -16.55 1.81
CA THR A 78 3.27 -17.41 0.67
C THR A 78 1.77 -17.34 0.42
N PRO A 79 1.31 -16.95 -0.78
CA PRO A 79 -0.10 -16.76 -1.05
C PRO A 79 -0.83 -18.09 -0.84
N ASN A 80 -1.82 -18.10 0.04
CA ASN A 80 -2.66 -19.27 0.24
C ASN A 80 -3.79 -19.23 -0.79
N PHE A 81 -3.66 -20.01 -1.87
CA PHE A 81 -4.68 -20.10 -2.92
C PHE A 81 -5.97 -20.83 -2.50
N GLN A 82 -6.18 -21.09 -1.21
CA GLN A 82 -7.49 -21.51 -0.67
C GLN A 82 -8.23 -20.36 0.01
N CYS A 83 -7.56 -19.22 0.23
CA CYS A 83 -8.13 -18.04 0.86
C CYS A 83 -8.41 -16.95 -0.19
N PRO A 84 -9.53 -16.22 -0.07
CA PRO A 84 -9.85 -15.17 -1.01
C PRO A 84 -8.88 -13.98 -0.88
N PHE A 85 -8.59 -13.34 -2.01
CA PHE A 85 -7.72 -12.16 -2.03
C PHE A 85 -8.54 -10.89 -1.81
N THR A 86 -7.97 -9.96 -1.06
CA THR A 86 -8.45 -8.58 -0.93
C THR A 86 -7.51 -7.65 -1.68
N LEU A 87 -8.00 -7.08 -2.76
CA LEU A 87 -7.34 -6.03 -3.52
C LEU A 87 -7.83 -4.67 -3.01
N THR A 88 -6.93 -3.88 -2.44
CA THR A 88 -7.21 -2.48 -2.09
C THR A 88 -6.52 -1.59 -3.10
N VAL A 89 -7.26 -0.68 -3.73
CA VAL A 89 -6.72 0.27 -4.70
C VAL A 89 -6.88 1.70 -4.17
N ASP A 90 -5.98 2.56 -4.61
CA ASP A 90 -6.02 4.00 -4.38
C ASP A 90 -5.52 4.71 -5.65
N ALA A 91 -6.05 5.89 -5.94
CA ALA A 91 -5.68 6.68 -7.10
C ALA A 91 -5.57 8.17 -6.75
N CYS A 92 -4.41 8.74 -7.03
CA CYS A 92 -4.19 10.18 -6.92
C CYS A 92 -3.95 10.81 -8.30
N VAL A 93 -3.71 12.13 -8.34
CA VAL A 93 -3.48 12.85 -9.61
C VAL A 93 -2.15 12.42 -10.25
N TYR A 94 -1.22 11.94 -9.45
CA TYR A 94 0.15 11.62 -9.88
C TYR A 94 0.37 10.13 -10.15
N GLY A 95 -0.39 9.25 -9.52
CA GLY A 95 -0.12 7.82 -9.54
C GLY A 95 -1.28 6.98 -9.03
N LEU A 96 -1.15 5.68 -9.27
CA LEU A 96 -2.04 4.62 -8.82
C LEU A 96 -1.29 3.76 -7.82
N GLY A 97 -1.98 3.34 -6.77
CA GLY A 97 -1.50 2.39 -5.78
C GLY A 97 -2.43 1.19 -5.70
N ALA A 98 -1.85 0.00 -5.47
CA ALA A 98 -2.62 -1.19 -5.20
C ALA A 98 -1.90 -2.08 -4.18
N VAL A 99 -2.69 -2.69 -3.29
CA VAL A 99 -2.22 -3.60 -2.26
C VAL A 99 -3.03 -4.89 -2.36
N LEU A 100 -2.33 -6.00 -2.60
CA LEU A 100 -2.91 -7.33 -2.57
C LEU A 100 -2.67 -7.95 -1.19
N ALA A 101 -3.74 -8.27 -0.50
CA ALA A 101 -3.70 -8.86 0.84
C ALA A 101 -4.59 -10.10 0.94
N GLN A 102 -4.33 -10.94 1.92
CA GLN A 102 -5.16 -12.07 2.31
C GLN A 102 -5.51 -11.97 3.79
N GLU A 103 -6.59 -12.62 4.19
CA GLU A 103 -7.00 -12.72 5.59
C GLU A 103 -7.09 -14.20 5.93
N TYR A 104 -6.26 -14.67 6.86
CA TYR A 104 -6.30 -16.04 7.37
C TYR A 104 -6.20 -16.01 8.90
N ASN A 105 -6.97 -16.86 9.58
CA ASN A 105 -7.04 -16.91 11.05
C ASN A 105 -7.35 -15.56 11.75
N GLY A 106 -8.06 -14.65 11.06
CA GLY A 106 -8.41 -13.32 11.58
C GLY A 106 -7.30 -12.28 11.47
N GLU A 107 -6.13 -12.64 10.94
CA GLU A 107 -5.03 -11.73 10.69
C GLU A 107 -4.93 -11.39 9.19
N LYS A 108 -4.64 -10.12 8.90
CA LYS A 108 -4.49 -9.61 7.53
C LYS A 108 -3.03 -9.57 7.14
N PHE A 109 -2.74 -10.19 6.02
CA PHE A 109 -1.40 -10.41 5.50
C PHE A 109 -1.28 -9.75 4.14
N VAL A 110 -0.38 -8.79 4.01
CA VAL A 110 -0.09 -8.21 2.70
C VAL A 110 0.84 -9.15 1.94
N ILE A 111 0.49 -9.44 0.70
CA ILE A 111 1.28 -10.30 -0.19
C ILE A 111 2.18 -9.43 -1.06
N VAL A 112 1.60 -8.40 -1.70
CA VAL A 112 2.34 -7.56 -2.63
C VAL A 112 1.75 -6.15 -2.71
N TYR A 113 2.65 -5.17 -2.81
CA TYR A 113 2.34 -3.79 -3.13
C TYR A 113 2.71 -3.53 -4.58
N ALA A 114 1.88 -2.77 -5.29
CA ALA A 114 2.17 -2.26 -6.62
C ALA A 114 1.86 -0.78 -6.69
N SER A 115 2.65 -0.03 -7.46
CA SER A 115 2.36 1.36 -7.77
C SER A 115 2.75 1.70 -9.22
N ARG A 116 2.09 2.71 -9.81
CA ARG A 116 2.39 3.20 -11.15
C ARG A 116 2.20 4.71 -11.22
N ILE A 117 3.14 5.41 -11.85
CA ILE A 117 3.01 6.85 -12.13
C ILE A 117 2.12 7.06 -13.36
N LEU A 118 1.21 8.02 -13.27
CA LEU A 118 0.29 8.35 -14.37
C LEU A 118 0.98 9.24 -15.42
N PRO A 119 0.89 8.89 -16.72
CA PRO A 119 1.27 9.77 -17.82
C PRO A 119 0.29 10.96 -17.94
N SER A 120 0.72 12.05 -18.59
CA SER A 120 -0.04 13.31 -18.68
C SER A 120 -1.49 13.14 -19.14
N ALA A 121 -1.76 12.22 -20.08
CA ALA A 121 -3.10 11.94 -20.56
C ALA A 121 -4.03 11.35 -19.49
N GLU A 122 -3.51 10.47 -18.62
CA GLU A 122 -4.29 9.81 -17.55
C GLU A 122 -4.44 10.73 -16.32
N ARG A 123 -3.60 11.77 -16.16
CA ARG A 123 -3.73 12.77 -15.08
C ARG A 123 -4.95 13.66 -15.24
N ASN A 124 -5.41 13.85 -16.48
CA ASN A 124 -6.58 14.66 -16.79
C ASN A 124 -7.90 13.94 -16.52
N TYR A 125 -7.86 12.67 -16.11
CA TYR A 125 -9.06 11.90 -15.78
C TYR A 125 -9.67 12.39 -14.46
N SER A 126 -11.00 12.29 -14.37
CA SER A 126 -11.72 12.56 -13.12
C SER A 126 -11.26 11.60 -12.01
N SER A 127 -11.51 11.94 -10.74
CA SER A 127 -11.17 11.07 -9.60
C SER A 127 -11.76 9.67 -9.77
N THR A 128 -13.04 9.58 -10.14
CA THR A 128 -13.74 8.32 -10.41
C THR A 128 -13.11 7.51 -11.54
N GLU A 129 -12.71 8.14 -12.64
CA GLU A 129 -12.04 7.46 -13.75
C GLU A 129 -10.64 6.97 -13.38
N ARG A 130 -9.91 7.72 -12.54
CA ARG A 130 -8.59 7.31 -12.04
C ARG A 130 -8.68 6.12 -11.11
N GLU A 131 -9.69 6.06 -10.25
CA GLU A 131 -9.93 4.86 -9.43
C GLU A 131 -10.38 3.65 -10.26
N ALA A 132 -11.26 3.84 -11.24
CA ALA A 132 -11.60 2.77 -12.18
C ALA A 132 -10.35 2.24 -12.91
N LEU A 133 -9.48 3.16 -13.33
CA LEU A 133 -8.19 2.84 -13.94
C LEU A 133 -7.27 2.08 -12.97
N ALA A 134 -7.25 2.45 -11.69
CA ALA A 134 -6.50 1.73 -10.66
C ALA A 134 -6.94 0.27 -10.56
N ILE A 135 -8.25 0.01 -10.55
CA ILE A 135 -8.80 -1.36 -10.52
C ILE A 135 -8.39 -2.13 -11.78
N VAL A 136 -8.56 -1.54 -12.96
CA VAL A 136 -8.23 -2.20 -14.24
C VAL A 136 -6.74 -2.49 -14.34
N TRP A 137 -5.90 -1.54 -13.94
CA TRP A 137 -4.46 -1.71 -13.93
C TRP A 137 -4.04 -2.78 -12.92
N ALA A 138 -4.57 -2.75 -11.70
CA ALA A 138 -4.24 -3.71 -10.65
C ALA A 138 -4.69 -5.14 -11.01
N THR A 139 -5.86 -5.31 -11.62
CA THR A 139 -6.33 -6.62 -12.10
C THR A 139 -5.48 -7.21 -13.21
N LYS A 140 -4.94 -6.37 -14.09
CA LYS A 140 -3.93 -6.80 -15.08
C LYS A 140 -2.60 -7.14 -14.44
N HIS A 141 -2.15 -6.31 -13.50
CA HIS A 141 -0.85 -6.48 -12.86
C HIS A 141 -0.79 -7.75 -12.00
N PHE A 142 -1.87 -8.05 -11.28
CA PHE A 142 -1.99 -9.23 -10.43
C PHE A 142 -2.71 -10.41 -11.11
N HIS A 143 -2.80 -10.41 -12.45
CA HIS A 143 -3.46 -11.49 -13.21
C HIS A 143 -3.00 -12.91 -12.80
N PRO A 144 -1.70 -13.19 -12.57
CA PRO A 144 -1.25 -14.51 -12.13
C PRO A 144 -1.85 -15.01 -10.81
N TYR A 145 -2.33 -14.11 -9.95
CA TYR A 145 -2.94 -14.46 -8.66
C TYR A 145 -4.46 -14.72 -8.78
N PHE A 146 -5.06 -14.36 -9.90
CA PHE A 146 -6.52 -14.18 -10.03
C PHE A 146 -7.22 -15.21 -10.90
N GLU A 147 -6.49 -16.06 -11.63
CA GLU A 147 -7.06 -16.96 -12.65
C GLU A 147 -8.15 -17.91 -12.13
N ARG A 148 -8.18 -18.24 -10.83
CA ARG A 148 -9.14 -19.20 -10.24
C ARG A 148 -9.66 -18.81 -8.86
N MET A 149 -9.46 -17.55 -8.47
CA MET A 149 -9.60 -17.13 -7.08
C MET A 149 -10.67 -16.06 -6.94
N GLU A 150 -11.35 -16.10 -5.79
CA GLU A 150 -12.33 -15.09 -5.43
C GLU A 150 -11.61 -13.81 -4.98
N ILE A 151 -12.00 -12.69 -5.58
CA ILE A 151 -11.38 -11.39 -5.32
C ILE A 151 -12.39 -10.44 -4.70
N PHE A 152 -11.99 -9.84 -3.59
CA PHE A 152 -12.66 -8.74 -2.93
C PHE A 152 -11.93 -7.44 -3.27
N ILE A 153 -12.63 -6.49 -3.89
CA ILE A 153 -12.05 -5.19 -4.22
C ILE A 153 -12.52 -4.16 -3.20
N ARG A 154 -11.57 -3.38 -2.67
CA ARG A 154 -11.81 -2.24 -1.78
C ARG A 154 -11.32 -0.97 -2.48
N THR A 155 -12.21 0.02 -2.56
CA THR A 155 -11.97 1.32 -3.21
C THR A 155 -12.66 2.40 -2.40
N ASP A 156 -12.13 3.61 -2.46
CA ASP A 156 -12.60 4.80 -1.75
C ASP A 156 -13.54 5.67 -2.59
N CYS A 157 -13.93 5.23 -3.79
CA CYS A 157 -15.08 5.79 -4.53
C CYS A 157 -16.34 4.94 -4.38
N GLN A 158 -17.43 5.61 -4.04
CA GLN A 158 -18.78 5.04 -3.97
C GLN A 158 -19.46 4.91 -5.35
N ALA A 159 -18.94 5.65 -6.35
CA ALA A 159 -19.12 5.28 -7.76
C ALA A 159 -18.48 3.87 -7.95
N LEU A 160 -18.26 3.25 -9.10
CA LEU A 160 -17.64 1.89 -9.16
C LEU A 160 -18.41 0.71 -8.52
N GLN A 161 -19.24 0.88 -7.48
CA GLN A 161 -20.23 -0.12 -7.07
C GLN A 161 -21.19 -0.40 -8.23
N TRP A 162 -21.54 0.64 -8.98
CA TRP A 162 -22.41 0.60 -10.15
C TRP A 162 -21.78 -0.03 -11.39
N LEU A 163 -20.47 -0.35 -11.39
CA LEU A 163 -19.76 -0.84 -12.58
C LEU A 163 -20.32 -2.19 -13.09
N LYS A 164 -21.11 -2.89 -12.27
CA LYS A 164 -21.87 -4.10 -12.66
C LYS A 164 -23.29 -3.83 -13.16
N GLU A 165 -23.85 -2.63 -12.93
CA GLU A 165 -25.28 -2.36 -13.04
C GLU A 165 -25.65 -1.34 -14.14
N SER A 166 -24.74 -0.46 -14.55
CA SER A 166 -25.10 0.63 -15.47
C SER A 166 -25.09 0.21 -16.95
N LYS A 167 -26.21 0.49 -17.63
CA LYS A 167 -26.43 0.24 -19.07
C LYS A 167 -25.80 1.30 -20.01
N ASP A 168 -25.47 2.49 -19.50
CA ASP A 168 -24.92 3.60 -20.26
C ASP A 168 -23.58 4.04 -19.69
N VAL A 169 -22.50 3.42 -20.17
CA VAL A 169 -21.15 3.81 -19.76
C VAL A 169 -20.42 4.39 -20.95
N THR A 170 -19.72 5.50 -20.74
CA THR A 170 -18.76 6.09 -21.69
C THR A 170 -17.91 4.97 -22.29
N GLU A 171 -17.69 4.95 -23.61
CA GLU A 171 -17.09 3.81 -24.35
C GLU A 171 -15.85 3.19 -23.65
N ARG A 172 -15.02 4.02 -23.01
CA ARG A 172 -13.83 3.61 -22.26
C ARG A 172 -14.17 2.77 -21.01
N LEU A 173 -15.07 3.25 -20.17
CA LEU A 173 -15.50 2.58 -18.96
C LEU A 173 -16.27 1.28 -19.28
N GLY A 174 -16.99 1.24 -20.40
CA GLY A 174 -17.60 0.00 -20.91
C GLY A 174 -16.57 -1.09 -21.23
N ARG A 175 -15.46 -0.74 -21.89
CA ARG A 175 -14.35 -1.68 -22.15
C ARG A 175 -13.70 -2.19 -20.87
N TRP A 176 -13.58 -1.32 -19.87
CA TRP A 176 -13.04 -1.69 -18.55
C TRP A 176 -13.99 -2.62 -17.78
N ALA A 177 -15.29 -2.37 -17.84
CA ALA A 177 -16.29 -3.27 -17.25
C ALA A 177 -16.26 -4.66 -17.90
N MET A 178 -16.15 -4.74 -19.24
CA MET A 178 -15.98 -6.02 -19.95
C MET A 178 -14.70 -6.76 -19.52
N HIS A 179 -13.59 -6.05 -19.39
CA HIS A 179 -12.34 -6.64 -18.90
C HIS A 179 -12.48 -7.19 -17.47
N LEU A 180 -13.16 -6.44 -16.59
CA LEU A 180 -13.37 -6.85 -15.20
C LEU A 180 -14.38 -8.00 -15.07
N ALA A 181 -15.32 -8.13 -15.99
CA ALA A 181 -16.27 -9.25 -16.04
C ALA A 181 -15.60 -10.61 -16.28
N ALA A 182 -14.39 -10.64 -16.86
CA ALA A 182 -13.61 -11.87 -17.03
C ALA A 182 -13.06 -12.44 -15.70
N PHE A 183 -13.03 -11.64 -14.63
CA PHE A 183 -12.52 -12.04 -13.32
C PHE A 183 -13.65 -12.38 -12.35
N GLN A 184 -13.43 -13.34 -11.44
CA GLN A 184 -14.39 -13.72 -10.40
C GLN A 184 -14.43 -12.71 -9.23
N ILE A 185 -14.78 -11.46 -9.55
CA ILE A 185 -14.90 -10.38 -8.56
C ILE A 185 -16.22 -10.56 -7.80
N LYS A 186 -16.17 -11.07 -6.58
CA LYS A 186 -17.38 -11.33 -5.77
C LYS A 186 -18.01 -10.06 -5.23
N LYS A 187 -17.21 -9.13 -4.69
CA LYS A 187 -17.74 -7.92 -4.06
C LYS A 187 -16.79 -6.74 -4.20
N ILE A 188 -17.33 -5.62 -4.65
CA ILE A 188 -16.69 -4.30 -4.58
C ILE A 188 -17.27 -3.65 -3.31
N LYS A 189 -16.46 -3.56 -2.26
CA LYS A 189 -16.86 -2.87 -1.03
C LYS A 189 -16.31 -1.45 -1.09
N TYR A 190 -17.21 -0.47 -1.15
CA TYR A 190 -16.86 0.92 -0.86
C TYR A 190 -16.50 1.03 0.62
N ARG A 191 -15.38 1.69 0.92
CA ARG A 191 -15.04 2.08 2.29
C ARG A 191 -14.84 3.59 2.31
N PRO A 192 -15.66 4.37 3.06
CA PRO A 192 -15.42 5.79 3.22
C PRO A 192 -14.04 6.01 3.87
N GLY A 193 -13.24 6.93 3.31
CA GLY A 193 -11.90 7.24 3.81
C GLY A 193 -11.82 7.68 5.29
N ALA A 194 -12.96 7.92 5.93
CA ALA A 194 -13.07 8.32 7.34
C ALA A 194 -13.17 7.13 8.35
N THR A 195 -13.56 5.92 7.94
CA THR A 195 -13.78 4.77 8.85
C THR A 195 -12.59 3.81 8.90
N ASN A 196 -11.38 4.38 8.93
CA ASN A 196 -10.11 3.66 8.87
C ASN A 196 -9.28 3.78 10.16
N THR A 197 -9.90 3.95 11.32
CA THR A 197 -9.19 3.91 12.62
C THR A 197 -8.75 2.50 13.04
N ASN A 198 -8.85 1.48 12.17
CA ASN A 198 -8.43 0.11 12.51
C ASN A 198 -7.78 -0.67 11.36
N SER A 199 -7.14 0.03 10.43
CA SER A 199 -6.27 -0.58 9.41
C SER A 199 -5.23 0.44 8.96
N ASP A 200 -4.40 0.91 9.90
CA ASP A 200 -3.24 1.74 9.60
C ASP A 200 -2.18 1.66 10.72
N PRO A 201 -1.04 0.98 10.51
CA PRO A 201 0.18 1.27 11.26
C PRO A 201 1.22 2.05 10.45
N LEU A 202 0.92 2.47 9.21
CA LEU A 202 1.90 3.15 8.36
C LEU A 202 1.62 4.64 8.16
N TRP A 203 0.41 5.15 8.41
CA TRP A 203 0.09 6.56 8.17
C TRP A 203 -0.84 7.28 9.18
N ARG A 204 -1.43 6.66 10.22
CA ARG A 204 -2.12 7.36 11.33
C ARG A 204 -2.06 6.59 12.66
N TYR A 205 -1.71 7.30 13.74
CA TYR A 205 -1.66 6.82 15.13
C TYR A 205 -3.07 6.46 15.67
N PRO A 206 -3.22 5.44 16.56
CA PRO A 206 -4.44 5.22 17.33
C PRO A 206 -4.51 6.24 18.48
N GLN A 207 -5.48 7.18 18.46
CA GLN A 207 -5.73 8.00 19.65
C GLN A 207 -6.27 7.10 20.77
N GLU A 208 -5.46 6.90 21.81
CA GLU A 208 -5.92 6.37 23.09
C GLU A 208 -6.87 7.42 23.70
N GLU A 209 -8.14 7.04 23.88
CA GLU A 209 -9.06 7.77 24.75
C GLU A 209 -8.57 7.63 26.20
N SER A 210 -8.00 8.71 26.75
CA SER A 210 -7.77 8.83 28.18
C SER A 210 -9.10 9.06 28.89
N SER A 211 -9.44 8.15 29.81
CA SER A 211 -10.39 8.41 30.90
C SER A 211 -9.86 9.46 31.86
#